data_AF-A0A6J1W3X7-F1
#
_entry.id   AF-A0A6J1W3X7-F1
#
_cell.length_a   1.000
_cell.length_b   1.000
_cell.length_c   1.000
_cell.angle_alpha   90.00
_cell.angle_beta   90.00
_cell.angle_gamma   90.00
#
_symmetry.space_group_name_H-M   'P 1'
#
loop_
_entity.id
_entity.type
_entity.pdbx_description
1 polymer ?
#
loop_
_entity_poly.entity_id
_entity_poly.type
_entity_poly.pdbx_seq_one_letter_code
_entity_poly.pdbx_strand_id
1 'polypeptide(L)' 'MPFLPLPPPSPKDEHGFVAREFNRKYRIPADVDPLTITSSLSSDGVLTVNGPRKLKGIPERSIPVMREEKSALLPGPRK' A
#
# COMPACT_ATOMS: atom_id res chain seq x y z
N MET A 1 10.11 49.94 -11.94
CA MET A 1 9.22 48.77 -12.01
C MET A 1 8.09 48.99 -11.01
N PRO A 2 6.88 49.38 -11.44
CA PRO A 2 5.77 49.55 -10.51
C PRO A 2 5.30 48.16 -10.04
N PHE A 3 5.11 48.01 -8.74
CA PHE A 3 4.48 46.83 -8.14
C PHE A 3 3.02 46.76 -8.64
N LEU A 4 2.66 45.68 -9.32
CA LEU A 4 1.26 45.40 -9.65
C LEU A 4 0.50 45.07 -8.35
N PRO A 5 -0.70 45.62 -8.14
CA PRO A 5 -1.52 45.29 -6.98
C PRO A 5 -1.89 43.80 -7.00
N LEU A 6 -1.84 43.17 -5.82
CA LEU A 6 -2.25 41.78 -5.63
C LEU A 6 -3.74 41.61 -6.03
N PRO A 7 -4.11 40.48 -6.66
CA PRO A 7 -5.48 40.22 -7.03
C PRO A 7 -6.37 40.14 -5.77
N PRO A 8 -7.62 40.63 -5.84
CA PRO A 8 -8.54 40.61 -4.72
C PRO A 8 -8.86 39.16 -4.30
N PRO A 9 -9.10 38.91 -3.00
CA PRO A 9 -9.58 37.61 -2.54
C PRO A 9 -10.92 37.27 -3.20
N SER A 10 -11.17 35.98 -3.43
CA SER A 10 -12.39 35.49 -4.07
C SER A 10 -13.66 36.05 -3.41
N PRO A 11 -14.71 36.38 -4.18
CA PRO A 11 -15.96 36.93 -3.64
C PRO A 11 -16.54 36.05 -2.53
N LYS A 12 -17.06 36.68 -1.46
CA LYS A 12 -17.89 36.01 -0.46
C LYS A 12 -19.30 35.88 -1.02
N ASP A 13 -19.76 34.66 -1.18
CA ASP A 13 -21.16 34.34 -1.43
C ASP A 13 -22.02 34.81 -0.23
N GLU A 14 -23.31 35.15 -0.45
CA GLU A 14 -24.23 35.70 0.58
C GLU A 14 -24.43 34.81 1.82
N HIS A 15 -23.88 33.58 1.81
CA HIS A 15 -24.04 32.59 2.88
C HIS A 15 -22.72 32.25 3.59
N GLY A 16 -21.66 33.04 3.36
CA GLY A 16 -20.35 32.84 3.97
C GLY A 16 -19.51 31.78 3.28
N PHE A 17 -18.33 31.49 3.83
CA PHE A 17 -17.40 30.50 3.27
C PHE A 17 -17.56 29.15 3.97
N VAL A 18 -17.71 28.08 3.20
CA VAL A 18 -17.61 26.70 3.70
C VAL A 18 -16.26 26.12 3.29
N ALA A 19 -15.39 25.90 4.26
CA ALA A 19 -14.13 25.17 4.08
C ALA A 19 -14.24 23.78 4.71
N ARG A 20 -13.68 22.77 4.03
CA ARG A 20 -13.59 21.39 4.53
C ARG A 20 -12.15 20.94 4.48
N GLU A 21 -11.67 20.35 5.57
CA GLU A 21 -10.32 19.80 5.68
C GLU A 21 -10.39 18.30 5.97
N PHE A 22 -9.43 17.56 5.43
CA PHE A 22 -9.26 16.14 5.69
C PHE A 22 -7.84 15.84 6.16
N ASN A 23 -7.72 15.33 7.39
CA ASN A 23 -6.44 14.93 7.97
C ASN A 23 -6.48 13.45 8.37
N ARG A 24 -5.49 12.68 7.91
CA ARG A 24 -5.30 11.27 8.33
C ARG A 24 -3.84 11.02 8.66
N LYS A 25 -3.60 10.35 9.78
CA LYS A 25 -2.27 9.94 10.25
C LYS A 25 -2.15 8.43 10.21
N TYR A 26 -1.10 7.92 9.58
CA TYR A 26 -0.80 6.50 9.50
C TYR A 26 0.58 6.23 10.09
N ARG A 27 0.72 5.12 10.80
CA ARG A 27 2.02 4.64 11.23
C ARG A 27 2.71 3.95 10.06
N ILE A 28 3.91 4.40 9.73
CA ILE A 28 4.71 3.78 8.67
C ILE A 28 5.24 2.43 9.19
N PRO A 29 5.10 1.34 8.41
CA PRO A 29 5.69 0.04 8.75
C PRO A 29 7.21 0.11 8.87
N ALA A 30 7.81 -0.77 9.70
CA ALA A 30 9.25 -0.77 9.95
C ALA A 30 10.11 -1.19 8.75
N ASP A 31 9.50 -1.87 7.77
CA ASP A 31 10.11 -2.33 6.52
C ASP A 31 9.98 -1.32 5.38
N VAL A 32 9.35 -0.16 5.61
CA VAL A 32 9.24 0.93 4.63
C VAL A 32 10.22 2.04 5.01
N ASP A 33 11.01 2.49 4.03
CA ASP A 33 11.90 3.65 4.21
C ASP A 33 11.11 4.96 4.03
N PRO A 34 11.00 5.82 5.06
CA PRO A 34 10.25 7.07 4.98
C PRO A 34 10.72 8.02 3.87
N LEU A 35 12.01 7.98 3.50
CA LEU A 35 12.57 8.85 2.47
C LEU A 35 12.14 8.45 1.05
N THR A 36 11.63 7.22 0.90
CA THR A 36 11.22 6.66 -0.40
C THR A 36 9.71 6.73 -0.64
N ILE A 37 8.96 7.28 0.33
CA ILE A 37 7.51 7.44 0.23
C ILE A 37 7.19 8.51 -0.80
N THR A 38 6.24 8.22 -1.68
CA THR A 38 5.70 9.14 -2.69
C THR A 38 4.18 9.25 -2.53
N SER A 39 3.61 10.33 -3.05
CA SER A 39 2.17 10.56 -3.00
C SER A 39 1.64 11.06 -4.34
N SER A 40 0.37 10.75 -4.61
CA SER A 40 -0.36 11.23 -5.78
C SER A 40 -1.81 11.49 -5.40
N LEU A 41 -2.38 12.57 -5.94
CA LEU A 41 -3.78 12.93 -5.77
C LEU A 41 -4.50 12.74 -7.11
N SER A 42 -5.53 11.92 -7.13
CA SER A 42 -6.36 11.71 -8.31
C SER A 42 -7.38 12.84 -8.49
N SER A 43 -7.93 12.96 -9.71
CA SER A 43 -8.90 14.00 -10.06
C SER A 43 -10.24 13.87 -9.32
N ASP A 44 -10.58 12.68 -8.84
CA ASP A 44 -11.74 12.41 -7.97
C ASP A 44 -11.45 12.67 -6.48
N GLY A 45 -10.25 13.18 -6.15
CA GLY A 45 -9.91 13.65 -4.80
C GLY A 45 -9.36 12.57 -3.86
N VAL A 46 -8.88 11.44 -4.39
CA VAL A 46 -8.29 10.35 -3.60
C VAL A 46 -6.78 10.54 -3.48
N LEU A 47 -6.30 10.79 -2.26
CA LEU A 47 -4.88 10.84 -1.95
C LEU A 47 -4.32 9.41 -1.77
N THR A 48 -3.42 9.02 -2.65
CA THR A 48 -2.68 7.74 -2.58
C THR A 48 -1.26 7.99 -2.09
N VAL A 49 -0.85 7.24 -1.07
CA VAL A 49 0.51 7.26 -0.50
C VAL A 49 1.15 5.89 -0.71
N ASN A 50 2.29 5.83 -1.40
CA ASN A 50 2.98 4.59 -1.76
C ASN A 50 4.44 4.62 -1.26
N GLY A 51 4.98 3.47 -0.88
CA GLY A 51 6.39 3.31 -0.54
C GLY A 51 6.85 1.86 -0.75
N PRO A 52 8.05 1.64 -1.31
CA PRO A 52 8.61 0.31 -1.47
C PRO A 52 8.92 -0.33 -0.12
N ARG A 53 8.55 -1.61 0.03
CA ARG A 53 8.90 -2.41 1.22
C ARG A 53 10.22 -3.14 0.99
N LYS A 54 11.10 -3.10 1.99
CA LYS A 54 12.29 -3.94 2.05
C LYS A 54 11.85 -5.38 2.24
N LEU A 55 11.83 -6.16 1.16
CA LEU A 55 11.64 -7.60 1.24
C LEU A 55 12.74 -8.18 2.14
N LYS A 56 12.38 -8.60 3.36
CA LYS A 56 13.23 -9.50 4.11
C LYS A 56 13.33 -10.75 3.26
N GLY A 57 14.51 -11.03 2.70
CA GLY A 57 14.77 -12.29 2.02
C GLY A 57 14.40 -13.40 2.98
N ILE A 58 13.24 -14.02 2.77
CA ILE A 58 12.88 -15.23 3.49
C ILE A 58 13.91 -16.24 2.97
N PRO A 59 14.80 -16.79 3.81
CA PRO A 59 15.62 -17.88 3.35
C PRO A 59 14.67 -18.99 2.94
N GLU A 60 14.56 -19.24 1.64
CA GLU A 60 13.75 -20.32 1.10
C GLU A 60 14.23 -21.61 1.76
N ARG A 61 13.39 -22.21 2.60
CA ARG A 61 13.66 -23.53 3.16
C ARG A 61 13.14 -24.56 2.17
N SER A 62 14.03 -25.24 1.48
CA SER A 62 13.66 -26.40 0.65
C SER A 62 13.26 -27.56 1.57
N ILE A 63 11.98 -27.95 1.52
CA ILE A 63 11.46 -29.10 2.24
C ILE A 63 11.34 -30.26 1.24
N PRO A 64 12.17 -31.31 1.32
CA PRO A 64 12.07 -32.45 0.42
C PRO A 64 10.77 -33.23 0.69
N VAL A 65 9.94 -33.39 -0.35
CA VAL A 65 8.73 -34.21 -0.29
C VAL A 65 9.09 -35.64 -0.69
N MET A 66 9.13 -36.55 0.29
CA MET A 66 9.22 -37.99 0.03
C MET A 66 7.82 -38.56 -0.15
N ARG A 67 7.53 -39.14 -1.31
CA ARG A 67 6.27 -39.82 -1.58
C ARG A 67 6.35 -41.22 -0.98
N GLU A 68 5.60 -41.48 0.08
CA GLU A 68 5.47 -42.82 0.64
C GLU A 68 4.54 -43.63 -0.27
N GLU A 69 5.11 -44.54 -1.06
CA GLU A 69 4.30 -45.50 -1.82
C GLU A 69 3.83 -46.57 -0.83
N LYS A 70 2.64 -46.38 -0.28
CA LYS A 70 1.94 -47.44 0.45
C LYS A 70 1.58 -48.54 -0.55
N SER A 71 2.52 -49.45 -0.77
CA SER A 71 2.30 -50.64 -1.58
C SER A 71 1.24 -51.50 -0.87
N ALA A 72 0.04 -51.52 -1.43
CA ALA A 72 -0.97 -52.49 -1.06
C ALA A 72 -0.43 -53.86 -1.49
N LEU A 73 0.09 -54.62 -0.53
CA LEU A 73 0.53 -56.00 -0.72
C LEU A 73 -0.57 -56.79 -1.43
N LEU A 74 -0.22 -57.38 -2.57
CA LEU A 74 -1.04 -58.33 -3.30
C LEU A 74 -1.36 -59.54 -2.39
N PRO A 75 -2.62 -60.00 -2.28
CA PRO A 75 -2.93 -61.18 -1.48
C PRO A 75 -2.37 -62.42 -2.19
N GLY A 76 -1.44 -63.12 -1.53
CA GLY A 76 -0.85 -64.36 -2.02
C GLY A 76 -1.89 -65.48 -2.23
N PRO A 77 -1.58 -66.48 -3.08
CA PRO A 77 -2.53 -67.51 -3.48
C PRO A 77 -2.83 -68.45 -2.31
N ARG A 78 -4.10 -68.74 -2.07
CA ARG A 78 -4.53 -69.80 -1.15
C ARG A 78 -4.73 -71.10 -1.94
N LYS A 79 -3.90 -72.10 -1.57
CA LYS A 79 -3.96 -73.55 -1.75
C LYS A 79 -4.57 -74.11 -3.04
#